data_AF-A0A099KHK2-F1
#
_entry.id   AF-A0A099KHK2-F1
#
_cell.length_a   1.000
_cell.length_b   1.000
_cell.length_c   1.000
_cell.angle_alpha   90.00
_cell.angle_beta   90.00
_cell.angle_gamma   90.00
#
_symmetry.space_group_name_H-M   'P 1'
#
loop_
_entity.id
_entity.type
_entity.pdbx_description
1 polymer ?
#
loop_
_entity_poly.entity_id
_entity_poly.type
_entity_poly.pdbx_seq_one_letter_code
_entity_poly.pdbx_strand_id
1 'polypeptide(L)'
;MANQLKYLSAYAADIQTKIQQLIDDKRLARFLLNKYPTTHHINNDKKLRQFVLAIKDQYLKKSAPLSKITFDNKIHVINNALGLHTYVSRVQGGKLKAKNEIRIAAIFKHAPIEFLTMIVVHELI
;
A
#
# COMPACT_ATOMS: atom_id res chain seq x y z
N MET A 1 -22.26 20.03 -7.90
CA MET A 1 -21.19 19.76 -8.88
C MET A 1 -20.78 18.31 -8.68
N ALA A 2 -20.91 17.47 -9.71
CA ALA A 2 -20.52 16.07 -9.63
C ALA A 2 -19.04 16.01 -9.24
N ASN A 3 -18.75 15.37 -8.10
CA ASN A 3 -17.41 15.27 -7.58
C ASN A 3 -16.62 14.40 -8.56
N GLN A 4 -15.82 15.01 -9.44
CA GLN A 4 -15.01 14.25 -10.40
C GLN A 4 -14.20 13.21 -9.62
N LEU A 5 -14.33 11.94 -10.02
CA LEU A 5 -13.61 10.82 -9.43
C LEU A 5 -12.12 10.95 -9.77
N LYS A 6 -11.42 11.85 -9.08
CA LYS A 6 -10.04 12.28 -9.38
C LYS A 6 -9.09 11.10 -9.54
N TYR A 7 -9.22 10.09 -8.69
CA TYR A 7 -8.37 8.88 -8.71
C TYR A 7 -8.77 7.85 -9.76
N LEU A 8 -9.94 8.02 -10.40
CA LEU A 8 -10.46 7.11 -11.42
C LEU A 8 -10.55 7.76 -12.80
N SER A 9 -10.08 9.02 -12.95
CA SER A 9 -10.19 9.79 -14.19
C SER A 9 -9.53 9.14 -15.39
N ALA A 10 -8.48 8.35 -15.17
CA ALA A 10 -7.76 7.60 -16.19
C ALA A 10 -8.40 6.25 -16.57
N TYR A 11 -9.44 5.82 -15.86
CA TYR A 11 -10.15 4.57 -16.16
C TYR A 11 -11.26 4.79 -17.19
N ALA A 12 -11.71 3.72 -17.84
CA ALA A 12 -12.80 3.78 -18.82
C ALA A 12 -14.08 4.42 -18.24
N ALA A 13 -14.83 5.13 -19.09
CA ALA A 13 -16.01 5.88 -18.68
C ALA A 13 -17.11 4.99 -18.06
N ASP A 14 -17.21 3.73 -18.47
CA ASP A 14 -18.16 2.78 -17.91
C ASP A 14 -17.82 2.45 -16.44
N ILE A 15 -16.53 2.30 -16.10
CA ILE A 15 -16.07 2.10 -14.73
C ILE A 15 -16.36 3.35 -13.90
N GLN A 16 -16.02 4.54 -14.42
CA GLN A 16 -16.28 5.80 -13.72
C GLN A 16 -17.78 5.94 -13.41
N THR A 17 -18.65 5.64 -14.39
CA THR A 17 -20.11 5.71 -14.24
C THR A 17 -20.61 4.72 -13.18
N LYS A 18 -20.16 3.46 -13.22
CA LYS A 18 -20.56 2.43 -12.24
C LYS A 18 -20.16 2.84 -10.82
N ILE A 19 -18.95 3.36 -10.63
CA ILE A 19 -18.49 3.81 -9.32
C ILE A 19 -19.26 5.06 -8.86
N GLN A 20 -19.53 6.00 -9.76
CA GLN A 20 -20.34 7.18 -9.44
C GLN A 20 -21.73 6.78 -8.96
N GLN A 21 -22.41 5.87 -9.66
CA GLN A 21 -23.72 5.34 -9.24
C GLN A 21 -23.66 4.68 -7.85
N LEU A 22 -22.63 3.89 -7.56
CA LEU A 22 -22.46 3.28 -6.24
C LEU A 22 -22.26 4.31 -5.13
N ILE A 23 -21.62 5.45 -5.43
CA ILE A 23 -21.43 6.56 -4.49
C ILE A 23 -22.74 7.31 -4.28
N ASP A 24 -23.43 7.66 -5.36
CA ASP A 24 -24.70 8.40 -5.34
C ASP A 24 -25.78 7.62 -4.57
N ASP A 25 -25.84 6.30 -4.79
CA ASP A 25 -26.73 5.38 -4.07
C ASP A 25 -26.29 5.09 -2.61
N LYS A 26 -25.13 5.58 -2.17
CA LYS A 26 -24.50 5.23 -0.88
C LYS A 26 -24.28 3.72 -0.68
N ARG A 27 -24.07 2.98 -1.77
CA ARG A 27 -23.89 1.51 -1.78
C ARG A 27 -22.44 1.07 -1.87
N LEU A 28 -21.51 1.99 -2.16
CA LEU A 28 -20.09 1.67 -2.36
C LEU A 28 -19.48 0.92 -1.17
N ALA A 29 -19.74 1.35 0.07
CA ALA A 29 -19.20 0.69 1.25
C ALA A 29 -19.68 -0.76 1.37
N ARG A 30 -20.98 -1.00 1.19
CA ARG A 30 -21.55 -2.36 1.21
C ARG A 30 -20.99 -3.22 0.08
N PHE A 31 -20.83 -2.65 -1.11
CA PHE A 31 -20.23 -3.35 -2.24
C PHE A 31 -18.80 -3.81 -1.92
N LEU A 32 -17.97 -2.92 -1.35
CA LEU A 32 -16.59 -3.24 -0.98
C LEU A 32 -16.52 -4.28 0.15
N LEU A 33 -17.36 -4.15 1.18
CA LEU A 33 -17.41 -5.11 2.29
C LEU A 33 -17.88 -6.51 1.82
N ASN A 34 -18.82 -6.57 0.88
CA ASN A 34 -19.25 -7.85 0.30
C ASN A 34 -18.14 -8.48 -0.56
N LYS A 35 -17.39 -7.66 -1.30
CA LYS A 35 -16.30 -8.15 -2.17
C LYS A 35 -15.07 -8.58 -1.37
N TYR A 36 -14.76 -7.87 -0.29
CA TYR A 36 -13.61 -8.13 0.56
C TYR A 36 -14.06 -8.25 2.04
N PRO A 37 -14.69 -9.37 2.41
CA PRO A 37 -15.34 -9.52 3.72
C PRO A 37 -14.36 -9.76 4.87
N THR A 38 -13.14 -10.21 4.58
CA THR A 38 -12.19 -10.67 5.59
C THR A 38 -10.90 -9.88 5.57
N THR A 39 -10.40 -9.54 6.76
CA THR A 39 -9.07 -8.96 6.94
C THR A 39 -8.02 -10.05 7.08
N HIS A 40 -6.78 -9.77 6.66
CA HIS A 40 -5.67 -10.68 6.85
C HIS A 40 -5.15 -10.69 8.31
N HIS A 41 -4.24 -11.62 8.64
CA HIS A 41 -3.62 -11.72 9.97
C HIS A 41 -2.23 -11.06 10.11
N ILE A 42 -1.79 -10.28 9.11
CA ILE A 42 -0.49 -9.58 9.05
C ILE A 42 -0.60 -8.22 9.75
N ASN A 43 -0.58 -8.22 11.08
CA ASN A 43 -0.87 -7.03 11.90
C ASN A 43 0.34 -6.47 12.67
N ASN A 44 1.53 -7.01 12.46
CA ASN A 44 2.77 -6.57 13.09
C ASN A 44 3.96 -6.60 12.12
N ASP A 45 5.03 -5.89 12.48
CA ASP A 45 6.18 -5.68 11.60
C ASP A 45 6.92 -6.98 11.27
N LYS A 46 6.93 -7.96 12.19
CA LYS A 46 7.54 -9.28 11.95
C LYS A 46 6.82 -10.01 10.82
N LYS A 47 5.50 -10.09 10.88
CA LYS A 47 4.67 -10.72 9.83
C LYS A 47 4.75 -9.94 8.52
N LEU A 48 4.73 -8.61 8.59
CA LEU A 48 4.87 -7.76 7.40
C LEU A 48 6.21 -8.00 6.71
N ARG A 49 7.30 -8.07 7.46
CA ARG A 49 8.63 -8.37 6.93
C ARG A 49 8.66 -9.71 6.20
N GLN A 50 8.09 -10.75 6.80
CA GLN A 50 8.00 -12.07 6.17
C GLN A 50 7.20 -12.02 4.87
N PHE A 51 6.06 -11.34 4.89
CA PHE A 51 5.19 -11.19 3.73
C PHE A 51 5.87 -10.44 2.57
N VAL A 52 6.48 -9.29 2.85
CA VAL A 52 7.16 -8.46 1.83
C VAL A 52 8.36 -9.22 1.25
N LEU A 53 9.15 -9.91 2.07
CA LEU A 53 10.29 -10.69 1.59
C LEU A 53 9.83 -11.87 0.71
N ALA A 54 8.74 -12.55 1.07
CA ALA A 54 8.19 -13.62 0.25
C ALA A 54 7.78 -13.12 -1.15
N ILE A 55 7.09 -11.97 -1.23
CA ILE A 55 6.74 -11.33 -2.51
C ILE A 55 8.01 -10.94 -3.28
N LYS A 56 8.96 -10.28 -2.63
CA LYS A 56 10.23 -9.86 -3.23
C LYS A 56 10.99 -11.07 -3.79
N ASP A 57 11.09 -12.16 -3.06
CA ASP A 57 11.85 -13.33 -3.49
C ASP A 57 11.15 -14.09 -4.63
N GLN A 58 9.80 -14.09 -4.63
CA GLN A 58 9.01 -14.69 -5.70
C GLN A 58 9.12 -13.91 -7.02
N TYR A 59 9.08 -12.58 -6.97
CA TYR A 59 8.94 -11.75 -8.18
C TYR A 59 10.19 -10.92 -8.54
N LEU A 60 11.09 -10.65 -7.59
CA LEU A 60 12.25 -9.76 -7.76
C LEU A 60 13.57 -10.47 -7.41
N LYS A 61 14.07 -11.25 -8.37
CA LYS A 61 15.29 -12.07 -8.23
C LYS A 61 16.59 -11.26 -8.07
N LYS A 62 16.60 -9.98 -8.46
CA LYS A 62 17.76 -9.07 -8.36
C LYS A 62 17.32 -7.67 -7.90
N SER A 63 17.00 -7.52 -6.62
CA SER A 63 16.67 -6.23 -6.01
C SER A 63 17.65 -5.87 -4.89
N ALA A 64 17.79 -4.58 -4.61
CA ALA A 64 18.57 -4.11 -3.47
C ALA A 64 18.00 -4.64 -2.15
N PRO A 65 18.85 -4.88 -1.13
CA PRO A 65 18.40 -5.41 0.15
C PRO A 65 17.55 -4.39 0.91
N LEU A 66 16.43 -4.88 1.47
CA LEU A 66 15.54 -4.07 2.30
C LEU A 66 16.08 -4.00 3.73
N SER A 67 16.43 -2.78 4.15
CA SER A 67 17.03 -2.52 5.46
C SER A 67 16.00 -2.44 6.58
N LYS A 68 14.78 -1.97 6.27
CA LYS A 68 13.68 -1.82 7.22
C LYS A 68 12.34 -2.02 6.52
N ILE A 69 11.45 -2.76 7.18
CA ILE A 69 10.07 -2.99 6.74
C ILE A 69 9.21 -2.86 7.99
N THR A 70 8.27 -1.92 7.99
CA THR A 70 7.48 -1.59 9.20
C THR A 70 6.10 -1.04 8.82
N PHE A 71 5.13 -1.24 9.70
CA PHE A 71 3.94 -0.40 9.70
C PHE A 71 4.26 0.97 10.31
N ASP A 72 3.62 2.01 9.80
CA ASP A 72 3.78 3.38 10.27
C ASP A 72 2.40 4.03 10.52
N ASN A 73 2.18 4.49 11.75
CA ASN A 73 0.91 5.10 12.16
C ASN A 73 0.75 6.54 11.65
N LYS A 74 1.82 7.17 11.13
CA LYS A 74 1.85 8.60 10.83
C LYS A 74 1.81 8.93 9.33
N ILE A 75 2.13 7.97 8.46
CA ILE A 75 2.25 8.20 7.00
C ILE A 75 0.94 8.69 6.37
N HIS A 76 -0.19 8.08 6.70
CA HIS A 76 -1.49 8.47 6.15
C HIS A 76 -1.89 9.89 6.58
N VAL A 77 -1.50 10.32 7.78
CA VAL A 77 -1.91 11.62 8.35
C VAL A 77 -1.05 12.77 7.82
N ILE A 78 0.22 12.51 7.50
CA ILE A 78 1.19 13.57 7.19
C ILE A 78 1.42 13.72 5.68
N ASN A 79 1.35 12.64 4.88
CA ASN A 79 1.82 12.66 3.49
C ASN A 79 0.76 12.31 2.44
N ASN A 80 -0.51 12.10 2.82
CA ASN A 80 -1.55 11.53 1.96
C ASN A 80 -1.09 10.23 1.23
N ALA A 81 -0.12 9.53 1.81
CA ALA A 81 0.48 8.33 1.23
C ALA A 81 -0.03 7.08 1.94
N LEU A 82 -0.16 5.98 1.19
CA LEU A 82 -0.62 4.68 1.69
C LEU A 82 0.55 3.73 1.97
N GLY A 83 1.68 3.95 1.31
CA GLY A 83 2.98 3.37 1.58
C GLY A 83 4.07 4.39 1.24
N LEU A 84 5.28 4.16 1.72
CA LEU A 84 6.46 4.93 1.38
C LEU A 84 7.68 4.00 1.22
N HIS A 85 8.25 4.02 0.02
CA HIS A 85 9.58 3.52 -0.29
C HIS A 85 10.57 4.67 -0.23
N THR A 86 11.45 4.66 0.77
CA THR A 86 12.40 5.76 1.00
C THR A 86 13.85 5.28 1.01
N TYR A 87 14.72 6.05 0.36
CA TYR A 87 16.16 5.87 0.37
C TYR A 87 16.77 6.75 1.48
N VAL A 88 17.09 6.15 2.63
CA VAL A 88 17.76 6.90 3.70
C VAL A 88 19.26 6.73 3.56
N SER A 89 19.96 7.82 3.24
CA SER A 89 21.43 7.86 3.21
C SER A 89 21.97 8.11 4.62
N ARG A 90 22.77 7.17 5.16
CA ARG A 90 23.51 7.38 6.42
C ARG A 90 25.01 7.25 6.17
N VAL A 91 25.80 8.11 6.83
CA VAL A 91 27.27 8.05 6.80
C VAL A 91 27.73 6.94 7.74
N GLN A 92 28.51 5.99 7.22
CA GLN A 92 29.18 4.96 8.01
C GLN A 92 30.64 4.86 7.55
N GLY A 93 31.58 5.23 8.42
CA GLY A 93 33.02 5.19 8.10
C GLY A 93 33.43 6.04 6.89
N GLY A 94 32.92 7.28 6.80
CA GLY A 94 33.25 8.22 5.72
C GLY A 94 32.54 7.96 4.38
N LYS A 95 31.73 6.89 4.26
CA LYS A 95 30.94 6.58 3.05
C LYS A 95 29.44 6.67 3.32
N LEU A 96 28.70 7.25 2.37
CA LEU A 96 27.23 7.25 2.38
C LEU A 96 26.74 5.86 1.96
N LYS A 97 25.96 5.20 2.81
CA LYS A 97 25.23 3.98 2.45
C LYS A 97 23.74 4.30 2.33
N ALA A 98 23.18 4.05 1.15
CA ALA A 98 21.74 4.07 0.95
C ALA A 98 21.12 2.84 1.64
N LYS A 99 20.09 3.07 2.43
CA LYS A 99 19.28 2.05 3.08
C LYS A 99 17.86 2.15 2.55
N ASN A 100 17.41 1.08 1.88
CA ASN A 100 16.05 1.02 1.36
C ASN A 100 15.11 0.66 2.51
N GLU A 101 14.16 1.55 2.82
CA GLU A 101 13.13 1.33 3.82
C GLU A 101 11.76 1.27 3.14
N ILE A 102 10.96 0.26 3.50
CA ILE A 102 9.54 0.19 3.15
C ILE A 102 8.73 0.47 4.40
N ARG A 103 7.80 1.42 4.29
CA ARG A 103 6.88 1.77 5.36
C ARG A 103 5.46 1.71 4.83
N ILE A 104 4.62 0.89 5.46
CA ILE A 104 3.23 0.71 5.07
C ILE A 104 2.33 1.40 6.09
N ALA A 105 1.31 2.14 5.65
CA ALA A 105 0.39 2.78 6.57
C ALA A 105 -0.30 1.75 7.50
N ALA A 106 -0.44 2.09 8.78
CA ALA A 106 -1.00 1.16 9.76
C ALA A 106 -2.44 0.72 9.50
N ILE A 107 -3.20 1.46 8.67
CA ILE A 107 -4.53 1.07 8.22
C ILE A 107 -4.54 -0.31 7.54
N PHE A 108 -3.45 -0.67 6.85
CA PHE A 108 -3.35 -1.96 6.19
C PHE A 108 -3.24 -3.13 7.17
N LYS A 109 -3.00 -2.92 8.47
CA LYS A 109 -3.09 -4.01 9.47
C LYS A 109 -4.48 -4.65 9.53
N HIS A 110 -5.51 -3.89 9.14
CA HIS A 110 -6.92 -4.28 9.19
C HIS A 110 -7.56 -4.27 7.80
N ALA A 111 -6.75 -4.42 6.75
CA ALA A 111 -7.24 -4.47 5.37
C ALA A 111 -7.36 -5.92 4.86
N PRO A 112 -8.12 -6.13 3.78
CA PRO A 112 -8.04 -7.35 2.98
C PRO A 112 -6.62 -7.61 2.45
N ILE A 113 -6.28 -8.88 2.22
CA ILE A 113 -4.95 -9.26 1.75
C ILE A 113 -4.60 -8.64 0.40
N GLU A 114 -5.59 -8.46 -0.47
CA GLU A 114 -5.45 -7.85 -1.78
C GLU A 114 -4.96 -6.40 -1.68
N PHE A 115 -5.42 -5.67 -0.67
CA PHE A 115 -5.05 -4.27 -0.48
C PHE A 115 -3.64 -4.15 0.10
N LEU A 116 -3.28 -5.02 1.06
CA LEU A 116 -1.90 -5.09 1.55
C LEU A 116 -0.95 -5.51 0.42
N THR A 117 -1.35 -6.48 -0.41
CA THR A 117 -0.55 -6.95 -1.54
C THR A 117 -0.34 -5.83 -2.55
N MET A 118 -1.41 -5.11 -2.91
CA MET A 118 -1.36 -3.98 -3.84
C MET A 118 -0.34 -2.94 -3.38
N ILE A 119 -0.41 -2.49 -2.12
CA ILE A 119 0.51 -1.46 -1.65
C ILE A 119 1.94 -2.00 -1.51
N VAL A 120 2.12 -3.24 -1.06
CA VAL A 120 3.46 -3.86 -0.97
C VAL A 120 4.12 -3.98 -2.34
N VAL A 121 3.37 -4.41 -3.36
CA VAL A 121 3.88 -4.48 -4.74
C VAL A 121 4.22 -3.09 -5.24
N HIS A 122 3.38 -2.08 -4.98
CA HIS A 122 3.67 -0.69 -5.35
C HIS A 122 4.99 -0.18 -4.75
N GLU A 123 5.26 -0.46 -3.47
CA GLU A 123 6.49 -0.02 -2.80
C GLU A 123 7.75 -0.84 -3.17
N LEU A 124 7.58 -2.01 -3.78
CA LEU A 124 8.70 -2.88 -4.18
C LEU A 124 9.25 -2.57 -5.57
N ILE A 125 8.52 -1.81 -6.38
CA ILE A 125 8.86 -1.42 -7.77
C ILE A 125 9.62 -0.09 -7.75
#